data_AF-A0A2A4JMU2-F1
#
_entry.id   AF-A0A2A4JMU2-F1
#
_cell.length_a   1.000
_cell.length_b   1.000
_cell.length_c   1.000
_cell.angle_alpha   90.00
_cell.angle_beta   90.00
_cell.angle_gamma   90.00
#
_symmetry.space_group_name_H-M   'P 1'
#
loop_
_entity.id
_entity.type
_entity.pdbx_description
1 polymer ?
#
loop_
_entity_poly.entity_id
_entity_poly.type
_entity_poly.pdbx_seq_one_letter_code
_entity_poly.pdbx_strand_id
1 'polypeptide(L)'
;MKTVLLAVTCTLVLVSIECTPCSRVQSVDITDGVKYENSSIVFEGTEYTSGAWYELDENGTALVLGCPCIGRKCLHRCCSRGSAFVQGQCAETDASAINPFNPPLYNGKVLSSVQAYQHFFYLYQRPCVDSYLVDSAAAGEELYIQQNGTLFEVSPGGPIWHDPGSYCVEMYFNENASEARLVAGVCFEDVVTDDSPVLYTAYAVGLILSVPFLLATFLIYAFIPELRNLHGMCLMAYCGGLIVAYPFLAYLKLHVGRVGVAMTGCLVVAFIVYYAFQTSFFWLNVMCFDIWRTFR
;
A
#
# COMPACT_ATOMS: atom_id res chain seq x y z
N MET A 1 21.05 21.96 -35.84
CA MET A 1 20.20 22.31 -34.67
C MET A 1 18.68 22.30 -34.97
N LYS A 2 18.22 21.55 -35.99
CA LYS A 2 16.80 21.34 -36.31
C LYS A 2 16.38 19.86 -36.34
N THR A 3 17.35 18.95 -36.23
CA THR A 3 17.16 17.49 -36.32
C THR A 3 16.98 16.81 -34.97
N VAL A 4 17.31 17.47 -33.85
CA VAL A 4 17.14 16.93 -32.49
C VAL A 4 15.73 17.21 -31.94
N LEU A 5 15.04 18.23 -32.46
CA LEU A 5 13.71 18.64 -31.98
C LEU A 5 12.56 17.78 -32.58
N LEU A 6 12.83 17.03 -33.65
CA LEU A 6 11.82 16.20 -34.34
C LEU A 6 11.72 14.77 -33.81
N ALA A 7 12.72 14.32 -33.03
CA ALA A 7 12.72 12.97 -32.44
C ALA A 7 11.92 12.90 -31.12
N VAL A 8 11.52 14.04 -30.55
CA VAL A 8 10.84 14.10 -29.24
C VAL A 8 9.31 14.03 -29.36
N THR A 9 8.73 14.13 -30.56
CA THR A 9 7.27 14.26 -30.74
C THR A 9 6.54 13.02 -31.26
N CYS A 10 7.15 11.82 -31.26
CA CYS A 10 6.44 10.63 -31.76
C CYS A 10 6.77 9.32 -31.05
N THR A 11 6.73 9.32 -29.71
CA THR A 11 6.52 8.10 -28.93
C THR A 11 5.23 8.25 -28.13
N LEU A 12 4.11 8.31 -28.85
CA LEU A 12 2.82 7.92 -28.28
C LEU A 12 2.91 6.41 -28.01
N VAL A 13 3.36 6.07 -26.81
CA VAL A 13 3.17 4.73 -26.27
C VAL A 13 1.66 4.57 -26.13
N LEU A 14 1.06 3.87 -27.08
CA LEU A 14 -0.27 3.29 -26.89
C LEU A 14 -0.11 2.24 -25.80
N VAL A 15 -0.23 2.67 -24.54
CA VAL A 15 -0.48 1.75 -23.44
C VAL A 15 -1.89 1.24 -23.70
N SER A 16 -2.01 0.02 -24.21
CA SER A 16 -3.26 -0.72 -24.18
C SER A 16 -3.59 -0.93 -22.70
N ILE A 17 -4.50 -0.10 -22.18
CA ILE A 17 -5.09 -0.31 -20.87
C ILE A 17 -6.01 -1.52 -21.05
N GLU A 18 -5.54 -2.71 -20.69
CA GLU A 18 -6.41 -3.85 -20.47
C GLU A 18 -7.24 -3.54 -19.23
N CYS A 19 -8.46 -3.04 -19.44
CA CYS A 19 -9.41 -2.84 -18.36
C CYS A 19 -9.86 -4.22 -17.86
N THR A 20 -9.29 -4.68 -16.75
CA THR A 20 -9.83 -5.84 -16.05
C THR A 20 -11.12 -5.45 -15.32
N PRO A 21 -12.13 -6.34 -15.26
CA PRO A 21 -13.43 -6.02 -14.66
C PRO A 21 -13.36 -5.84 -13.14
N CYS A 22 -12.38 -6.46 -12.48
CA CYS A 22 -12.07 -6.23 -11.07
C CYS A 22 -10.56 -6.34 -10.80
N SER A 23 -10.15 -5.97 -9.58
CA SER A 23 -8.78 -6.17 -9.12
C SER A 23 -8.54 -7.64 -8.74
N ARG A 24 -7.26 -8.04 -8.67
CA ARG A 24 -6.89 -9.40 -8.29
C ARG A 24 -7.42 -9.82 -6.92
N VAL A 25 -7.49 -8.88 -5.98
CA VAL A 25 -8.02 -9.09 -4.63
C VAL A 25 -9.51 -9.43 -4.63
N GLN A 26 -10.26 -8.88 -5.59
CA GLN A 26 -11.70 -9.11 -5.75
C GLN A 26 -12.00 -10.26 -6.72
N SER A 27 -10.97 -10.95 -7.21
CA SER A 27 -11.09 -12.03 -8.17
C SER A 27 -10.90 -13.40 -7.52
N VAL A 28 -11.49 -14.42 -8.11
CA VAL A 28 -11.38 -15.82 -7.70
C VAL A 28 -10.90 -16.64 -8.89
N ASP A 29 -10.00 -17.59 -8.66
CA ASP A 29 -9.59 -18.54 -9.69
C ASP A 29 -10.76 -19.47 -10.03
N ILE A 30 -11.20 -19.39 -11.30
CA ILE A 30 -12.29 -20.17 -11.87
C ILE A 30 -11.82 -20.92 -13.11
N THR A 31 -10.51 -21.21 -13.22
CA THR A 31 -9.90 -21.88 -14.37
C THR A 31 -10.53 -23.24 -14.67
N ASP A 32 -10.92 -23.97 -13.62
CA ASP A 32 -11.62 -25.27 -13.73
C ASP A 32 -13.14 -25.13 -13.96
N GLY A 33 -13.63 -23.92 -14.24
CA GLY A 33 -15.04 -23.62 -14.49
C GLY A 33 -15.54 -24.11 -15.86
N VAL A 34 -16.83 -24.42 -15.93
CA VAL A 34 -17.47 -24.85 -17.18
C VAL A 34 -17.93 -23.61 -17.97
N LYS A 35 -17.35 -23.40 -19.16
CA LYS A 35 -17.71 -22.31 -20.07
C LYS A 35 -18.87 -22.70 -20.98
N TYR A 36 -19.88 -21.84 -21.06
CA TYR A 36 -21.09 -22.03 -21.87
C TYR A 36 -21.07 -21.18 -23.16
N GLU A 37 -21.94 -21.50 -24.12
CA GLU A 37 -22.03 -20.81 -25.43
C GLU A 37 -22.37 -19.32 -25.31
N ASN A 38 -23.02 -18.91 -24.23
CA ASN A 38 -23.35 -17.52 -23.90
C ASN A 38 -22.16 -16.74 -23.29
N SER A 39 -20.96 -17.31 -23.29
CA SER A 39 -19.76 -16.76 -22.65
C SER A 39 -19.87 -16.58 -21.13
N SER A 40 -20.79 -17.29 -20.47
CA SER A 40 -20.79 -17.43 -19.01
C SER A 40 -19.94 -18.61 -18.56
N ILE A 41 -19.36 -18.51 -17.37
CA ILE A 41 -18.60 -19.58 -16.73
C ILE A 41 -19.31 -19.95 -15.43
N VAL A 42 -19.56 -21.23 -15.20
CA VAL A 42 -20.08 -21.73 -13.92
C VAL A 42 -18.98 -22.46 -13.16
N PHE A 43 -18.71 -22.01 -11.95
CA PHE A 43 -17.72 -22.59 -11.04
C PHE A 43 -18.31 -22.72 -9.64
N GLU A 44 -18.16 -23.89 -9.01
CA GLU A 44 -18.74 -24.20 -7.68
C GLU A 44 -20.22 -23.80 -7.50
N GLY A 45 -21.04 -23.98 -8.55
CA GLY A 45 -22.47 -23.61 -8.53
C GLY A 45 -22.75 -22.11 -8.65
N THR A 46 -21.73 -21.29 -8.87
CA THR A 46 -21.83 -19.84 -9.08
C THR A 46 -21.64 -19.51 -10.55
N GLU A 47 -22.60 -18.80 -11.16
CA GLU A 47 -22.48 -18.31 -12.54
C GLU A 47 -21.79 -16.95 -12.60
N TYR A 48 -20.83 -16.82 -13.51
CA TYR A 48 -20.12 -15.60 -13.87
C TYR A 48 -20.49 -15.23 -15.30
N THR A 49 -21.29 -14.17 -15.45
CA THR A 49 -21.77 -13.70 -16.76
C THR A 49 -20.64 -13.07 -17.57
N SER A 50 -20.87 -12.89 -18.88
CA SER A 50 -19.95 -12.17 -19.76
C SER A 50 -19.61 -10.78 -19.18
N GLY A 51 -18.32 -10.50 -19.01
CA GLY A 51 -17.81 -9.26 -18.40
C GLY A 51 -17.58 -9.33 -16.88
N ALA A 52 -17.96 -10.43 -16.23
CA ALA A 52 -17.66 -10.70 -14.82
C ALA A 52 -16.48 -11.67 -14.62
N TRP A 53 -15.67 -11.88 -15.66
CA TRP A 53 -14.47 -12.71 -15.63
C TRP A 53 -13.49 -12.23 -16.70
N TYR A 54 -12.22 -12.58 -16.55
CA TYR A 54 -11.13 -12.20 -17.45
C TYR A 54 -10.02 -13.26 -17.41
N GLU A 55 -9.22 -13.33 -18.47
CA GLU A 55 -8.10 -14.27 -18.60
C GLU A 55 -6.78 -13.51 -18.41
N LEU A 56 -5.82 -14.13 -17.71
CA LEU A 56 -4.44 -13.65 -17.61
C LEU A 56 -3.48 -14.77 -17.96
N ASP A 57 -2.42 -14.44 -18.67
CA ASP A 57 -1.28 -15.33 -18.83
C ASP A 57 -0.24 -15.06 -17.73
N GLU A 58 -0.19 -15.93 -16.73
CA GLU A 58 0.89 -15.92 -15.73
C GLU A 58 1.87 -17.06 -16.04
N ASN A 59 3.14 -16.74 -16.30
CA ASN A 59 4.20 -17.73 -16.57
C ASN A 59 3.86 -18.77 -17.68
N GLY A 60 3.06 -18.40 -18.67
CA GLY A 60 2.67 -19.27 -19.78
C GLY A 60 1.50 -20.22 -19.46
N THR A 61 0.87 -20.06 -18.29
CA THR A 61 -0.42 -20.70 -17.98
C THR A 61 -1.54 -19.67 -18.08
N ALA A 62 -2.57 -19.99 -18.85
CA ALA A 62 -3.80 -19.20 -18.94
C ALA A 62 -4.62 -19.41 -17.67
N LEU A 63 -4.72 -18.36 -16.86
CA LEU A 63 -5.49 -18.29 -15.63
C LEU A 63 -6.82 -17.60 -15.92
N VAL A 64 -7.94 -18.19 -15.52
CA VAL A 64 -9.26 -17.58 -15.66
C VAL A 64 -9.72 -17.08 -14.30
N LEU A 65 -9.91 -15.77 -14.19
CA LEU A 65 -10.28 -15.10 -12.96
C LEU A 65 -11.72 -14.57 -13.05
N GLY A 66 -12.55 -14.93 -12.08
CA GLY A 66 -13.93 -14.49 -11.93
C GLY A 66 -14.06 -13.37 -10.91
N CYS A 67 -14.90 -12.38 -11.17
CA CYS A 67 -15.21 -11.25 -10.31
C CYS A 67 -16.58 -11.42 -9.65
N PRO A 68 -16.70 -12.19 -8.54
CA PRO A 68 -17.99 -12.54 -7.97
C PRO A 68 -18.78 -11.35 -7.43
N CYS A 69 -18.11 -10.24 -7.13
CA CYS A 69 -18.70 -9.03 -6.57
C CYS A 69 -19.42 -8.17 -7.61
N ILE A 70 -19.28 -8.49 -8.90
CA ILE A 70 -20.06 -7.84 -9.95
C ILE A 70 -21.48 -8.41 -9.90
N GLY A 71 -22.42 -7.60 -9.40
CA GLY A 71 -23.82 -7.99 -9.21
C GLY A 71 -24.12 -8.74 -7.90
N ARG A 72 -23.13 -8.91 -7.01
CA ARG A 72 -23.30 -9.49 -5.67
C ARG A 72 -22.60 -8.66 -4.61
N LYS A 73 -23.03 -8.77 -3.37
CA LYS A 73 -22.31 -8.18 -2.24
C LYS A 73 -21.25 -9.17 -1.77
N CYS A 74 -20.01 -8.71 -1.64
CA CYS A 74 -18.91 -9.54 -1.15
C CYS A 74 -18.51 -9.16 0.26
N LEU A 75 -17.97 -10.13 1.00
CA LEU A 75 -17.32 -9.91 2.28
C LEU A 75 -16.04 -10.74 2.34
N HIS A 76 -14.91 -10.11 2.68
CA HIS A 76 -13.64 -10.80 2.81
C HIS A 76 -13.52 -11.51 4.17
N ARG A 77 -13.11 -12.77 4.13
CA ARG A 77 -12.63 -13.52 5.28
C ARG A 77 -11.11 -13.52 5.32
N CYS A 78 -10.55 -13.34 6.51
CA CYS A 78 -9.11 -13.25 6.67
C CYS A 78 -8.38 -14.59 6.52
N CYS A 79 -9.08 -15.71 6.75
CA CYS A 79 -8.55 -17.07 6.66
C CYS A 79 -9.24 -17.86 5.54
N SER A 80 -8.66 -19.01 5.20
CA SER A 80 -9.21 -19.98 4.25
C SER A 80 -10.53 -20.60 4.73
N ARG A 81 -11.24 -21.26 3.81
CA ARG A 81 -12.42 -22.08 4.14
C ARG A 81 -12.07 -23.09 5.25
N GLY A 82 -12.95 -23.23 6.25
CA GLY A 82 -12.74 -24.15 7.39
C GLY A 82 -11.70 -23.69 8.42
N SER A 83 -11.14 -22.49 8.28
CA SER A 83 -10.17 -21.94 9.22
C SER A 83 -10.71 -20.69 9.93
N ALA A 84 -10.11 -20.37 11.08
CA ALA A 84 -10.40 -19.17 11.87
C ALA A 84 -9.14 -18.68 12.60
N PHE A 85 -9.21 -17.53 13.26
CA PHE A 85 -8.10 -17.08 14.11
C PHE A 85 -8.08 -17.83 15.43
N VAL A 86 -7.08 -18.70 15.59
CA VAL A 86 -6.78 -19.40 16.84
C VAL A 86 -5.44 -18.87 17.34
N GLN A 87 -5.41 -18.28 18.54
CA GLN A 87 -4.20 -17.61 19.09
C GLN A 87 -3.55 -16.58 18.14
N GLY A 88 -4.35 -15.89 17.32
CA GLY A 88 -3.86 -14.87 16.38
C GLY A 88 -3.30 -15.41 15.06
N GLN A 89 -3.37 -16.72 14.81
CA GLN A 89 -3.00 -17.33 13.52
C GLN A 89 -4.20 -18.04 12.90
N CYS A 90 -4.23 -18.11 11.56
CA CYS A 90 -5.25 -18.90 10.88
C CYS A 90 -4.96 -20.38 11.10
N ALA A 91 -5.87 -21.08 11.77
CA ALA A 91 -5.83 -22.52 11.97
C ALA A 91 -7.18 -23.14 11.61
N GLU A 92 -7.15 -24.39 11.15
CA GLU A 92 -8.38 -25.15 10.88
C GLU A 92 -9.17 -25.38 12.17
N THR A 93 -10.49 -25.27 12.06
CA THR A 93 -11.39 -25.49 13.20
C THR A 93 -12.76 -25.95 12.72
N ASP A 94 -13.37 -26.86 13.47
CA ASP A 94 -14.74 -27.34 13.22
C ASP A 94 -15.79 -26.55 14.01
N ALA A 95 -15.43 -25.36 14.50
CA ALA A 95 -16.32 -24.54 15.30
C ALA A 95 -17.59 -24.14 14.53
N SER A 96 -18.75 -24.29 15.18
CA SER A 96 -20.06 -23.91 14.62
C SER A 96 -20.15 -22.42 14.26
N ALA A 97 -19.31 -21.57 14.85
CA ALA A 97 -19.27 -20.13 14.57
C ALA A 97 -18.75 -19.78 13.16
N ILE A 98 -18.05 -20.70 12.47
CA ILE A 98 -17.57 -20.49 11.10
C ILE A 98 -18.26 -21.36 10.04
N ASN A 99 -19.15 -22.26 10.46
CA ASN A 99 -19.81 -23.26 9.62
C ASN A 99 -21.34 -23.31 9.91
N PRO A 100 -22.17 -22.47 9.24
CA PRO A 100 -21.78 -21.41 8.32
C PRO A 100 -21.28 -20.15 9.05
N PHE A 101 -20.33 -19.45 8.44
CA PHE A 101 -19.89 -18.16 8.96
C PHE A 101 -21.02 -17.13 8.80
N ASN A 102 -21.56 -16.67 9.92
CA ASN A 102 -22.74 -15.81 9.94
C ASN A 102 -22.60 -14.68 10.98
N PRO A 103 -21.73 -13.69 10.74
CA PRO A 103 -21.57 -12.58 11.65
C PRO A 103 -22.84 -11.72 11.72
N PRO A 104 -23.10 -11.05 12.85
CA PRO A 104 -24.22 -10.12 12.98
C PRO A 104 -24.03 -8.92 12.05
N LEU A 105 -25.12 -8.51 11.38
CA LEU A 105 -25.15 -7.35 10.51
C LEU A 105 -25.86 -6.18 11.17
N TYR A 106 -25.50 -4.97 10.79
CA TYR A 106 -25.99 -3.74 11.40
C TYR A 106 -26.43 -2.70 10.35
N ASN A 107 -27.19 -1.71 10.82
CA ASN A 107 -27.44 -0.45 10.14
C ASN A 107 -27.04 0.68 11.10
N GLY A 108 -25.85 1.25 10.87
CA GLY A 108 -25.12 2.01 11.89
C GLY A 108 -24.76 1.10 13.06
N LYS A 109 -25.38 1.32 14.22
CA LYS A 109 -25.23 0.48 15.42
C LYS A 109 -26.44 -0.43 15.70
N VAL A 110 -27.51 -0.34 14.90
CA VAL A 110 -28.74 -1.11 15.12
C VAL A 110 -28.59 -2.48 14.48
N LEU A 111 -28.81 -3.54 15.25
CA LEU A 111 -28.75 -4.92 14.75
C LEU A 111 -29.81 -5.15 13.65
N SER A 112 -29.38 -5.77 12.57
CA SER A 112 -30.20 -6.20 11.45
C SER A 112 -30.66 -7.64 11.62
N SER A 113 -31.83 -7.97 11.07
CA SER A 113 -32.34 -9.34 10.98
C SER A 113 -31.79 -10.12 9.78
N VAL A 114 -31.02 -9.47 8.89
CA VAL A 114 -30.45 -10.09 7.69
C VAL A 114 -29.35 -11.08 8.10
N GLN A 115 -29.42 -12.29 7.55
CA GLN A 115 -28.42 -13.34 7.78
C GLN A 115 -27.25 -13.18 6.81
N ALA A 116 -26.05 -12.95 7.34
CA ALA A 116 -24.85 -12.70 6.55
C ALA A 116 -24.53 -13.86 5.60
N TYR A 117 -24.68 -15.11 6.04
CA TYR A 117 -24.29 -16.29 5.25
C TYR A 117 -25.07 -16.47 3.94
N GLN A 118 -26.27 -15.88 3.82
CA GLN A 118 -27.07 -15.88 2.59
C GLN A 118 -26.94 -14.57 1.80
N HIS A 119 -26.49 -13.50 2.46
CA HIS A 119 -26.50 -12.15 1.92
C HIS A 119 -25.18 -11.77 1.23
N PHE A 120 -24.06 -12.36 1.66
CA PHE A 120 -22.74 -12.09 1.13
C PHE A 120 -22.14 -13.30 0.40
N PHE A 121 -21.41 -13.02 -0.68
CA PHE A 121 -20.44 -13.93 -1.25
C PHE A 121 -19.11 -13.78 -0.51
N TYR A 122 -18.57 -14.87 0.04
CA TYR A 122 -17.34 -14.82 0.83
C TYR A 122 -16.09 -14.99 -0.04
N LEU A 123 -15.17 -14.03 0.06
CA LEU A 123 -13.83 -14.12 -0.50
C LEU A 123 -12.87 -14.57 0.60
N TYR A 124 -12.10 -15.62 0.37
CA TYR A 124 -11.19 -16.21 1.37
C TYR A 124 -9.75 -15.73 1.17
N GLN A 125 -9.60 -14.41 1.11
CA GLN A 125 -8.32 -13.76 0.86
C GLN A 125 -8.27 -12.42 1.59
N ARG A 126 -7.12 -12.13 2.20
CA ARG A 126 -6.84 -10.83 2.80
C ARG A 126 -6.68 -9.77 1.71
N PRO A 127 -7.33 -8.61 1.84
CA PRO A 127 -7.21 -7.55 0.84
C PRO A 127 -5.83 -6.90 0.75
N CYS A 128 -5.05 -6.97 1.82
CA CYS A 128 -3.73 -6.36 1.93
C CYS A 128 -2.76 -7.25 2.73
N VAL A 129 -1.47 -6.92 2.65
CA VAL A 129 -0.40 -7.58 3.42
C VAL A 129 -0.33 -7.03 4.84
N ASP A 130 -0.36 -5.70 4.97
CA ASP A 130 -0.25 -4.99 6.23
C ASP A 130 -1.63 -4.48 6.69
N SER A 131 -2.04 -4.90 7.88
CA SER A 131 -3.33 -4.56 8.48
C SER A 131 -3.21 -4.42 10.00
N TYR A 132 -4.05 -3.59 10.61
CA TYR A 132 -4.24 -3.56 12.05
C TYR A 132 -5.47 -4.39 12.44
N LEU A 133 -5.44 -4.98 13.65
CA LEU A 133 -6.54 -5.77 14.16
C LEU A 133 -7.49 -4.86 14.94
N VAL A 134 -8.77 -4.87 14.58
CA VAL A 134 -9.85 -4.26 15.35
C VAL A 134 -10.54 -5.36 16.13
N ASP A 135 -10.58 -5.17 17.44
CA ASP A 135 -11.05 -6.18 18.38
C ASP A 135 -12.15 -5.63 19.27
N SER A 136 -13.37 -6.15 19.14
CA SER A 136 -14.50 -5.72 19.97
C SER A 136 -14.32 -6.01 21.47
N ALA A 137 -13.32 -6.81 21.86
CA ALA A 137 -12.95 -7.03 23.26
C ALA A 137 -11.97 -5.97 23.79
N ALA A 138 -11.30 -5.21 22.93
CA ALA A 138 -10.41 -4.13 23.33
C ALA A 138 -11.22 -2.92 23.83
N ALA A 139 -10.71 -2.26 24.87
CA ALA A 139 -11.43 -1.14 25.49
C ALA A 139 -11.48 0.08 24.56
N GLY A 140 -12.68 0.47 24.15
CA GLY A 140 -12.92 1.63 23.31
C GLY A 140 -12.90 1.33 21.80
N GLU A 141 -12.84 0.06 21.42
CA GLU A 141 -12.99 -0.39 20.03
C GLU A 141 -14.34 -1.09 19.84
N GLU A 142 -15.11 -0.67 18.84
CA GLU A 142 -16.35 -1.34 18.43
C GLU A 142 -16.33 -1.62 16.92
N LEU A 143 -16.97 -2.71 16.52
CA LEU A 143 -16.98 -3.21 15.15
C LEU A 143 -18.41 -3.56 14.72
N TYR A 144 -18.88 -2.99 13.61
CA TYR A 144 -20.21 -3.25 13.06
C TYR A 144 -20.18 -3.46 11.55
N ILE A 145 -20.39 -4.70 11.09
CA ILE A 145 -20.52 -5.02 9.66
C ILE A 145 -21.89 -4.57 9.16
N GLN A 146 -21.90 -3.79 8.09
CA GLN A 146 -23.12 -3.19 7.55
C GLN A 146 -23.73 -4.06 6.44
N GLN A 147 -25.03 -3.91 6.20
CA GLN A 147 -25.74 -4.70 5.16
C GLN A 147 -25.30 -4.40 3.71
N ASN A 148 -24.58 -3.29 3.48
CA ASN A 148 -23.95 -2.97 2.20
C ASN A 148 -22.53 -3.56 2.07
N GLY A 149 -22.00 -4.16 3.14
CA GLY A 149 -20.64 -4.70 3.19
C GLY A 149 -19.58 -3.70 3.65
N THR A 150 -19.94 -2.46 3.99
CA THR A 150 -18.97 -1.54 4.63
C THR A 150 -18.76 -1.94 6.08
N LEU A 151 -17.60 -1.61 6.64
CA LEU A 151 -17.33 -1.78 8.06
C LEU A 151 -17.44 -0.44 8.78
N PHE A 152 -18.17 -0.43 9.89
CA PHE A 152 -18.25 0.71 10.78
C PHE A 152 -17.43 0.41 12.04
N GLU A 153 -16.28 1.06 12.15
CA GLU A 153 -15.36 0.98 13.29
C GLU A 153 -15.58 2.19 14.20
N VAL A 154 -15.63 1.97 15.51
CA VAL A 154 -15.59 3.05 16.50
C VAL A 154 -14.31 2.89 17.28
N SER A 155 -13.39 3.84 17.12
CA SER A 155 -12.13 3.89 17.86
C SER A 155 -12.14 5.08 18.84
N PRO A 156 -11.18 5.17 19.79
CA PRO A 156 -11.03 6.34 20.65
C PRO A 156 -10.80 7.65 19.87
N GLY A 157 -10.27 7.56 18.65
CA GLY A 157 -10.07 8.70 17.75
C GLY A 157 -11.34 9.16 17.02
N GLY A 158 -12.42 8.36 17.08
CA GLY A 158 -13.70 8.63 16.45
C GLY A 158 -14.20 7.46 15.58
N PRO A 159 -15.44 7.58 15.06
CA PRO A 159 -16.00 6.62 14.13
C PRO A 159 -15.37 6.72 12.74
N ILE A 160 -15.05 5.57 12.14
CA ILE A 160 -14.44 5.45 10.81
C ILE A 160 -15.25 4.41 9.99
N TRP A 161 -15.36 4.65 8.69
CA TRP A 161 -16.02 3.75 7.75
C TRP A 161 -14.98 3.19 6.78
N HIS A 162 -15.02 1.88 6.57
CA HIS A 162 -14.13 1.18 5.65
C HIS A 162 -14.93 0.52 4.53
N ASP A 163 -14.39 0.62 3.31
CA ASP A 163 -14.98 -0.01 2.14
C ASP A 163 -14.80 -1.54 2.17
N PRO A 164 -15.68 -2.32 1.52
CA PRO A 164 -15.62 -3.79 1.54
C PRO A 164 -14.27 -4.38 1.11
N GLY A 165 -13.48 -3.65 0.33
CA GLY A 165 -12.16 -4.08 -0.15
C GLY A 165 -10.98 -3.67 0.72
N SER A 166 -11.17 -2.95 1.83
CA SER A 166 -10.09 -2.49 2.71
C SER A 166 -10.05 -3.20 4.06
N TYR A 167 -10.83 -4.26 4.25
CA TYR A 167 -10.80 -5.06 5.46
C TYR A 167 -11.20 -6.51 5.19
N CYS A 168 -10.84 -7.40 6.10
CA CYS A 168 -11.40 -8.74 6.20
C CYS A 168 -11.90 -8.99 7.62
N VAL A 169 -12.83 -9.93 7.78
CA VAL A 169 -13.39 -10.32 9.09
C VAL A 169 -13.15 -11.79 9.37
N GLU A 170 -13.05 -12.15 10.64
CA GLU A 170 -12.91 -13.55 11.05
C GLU A 170 -13.35 -13.76 12.50
N MET A 171 -13.66 -15.01 12.85
CA MET A 171 -13.86 -15.39 14.25
C MET A 171 -12.53 -15.63 14.94
N TYR A 172 -12.36 -15.05 16.12
CA TYR A 172 -11.22 -15.24 16.99
C TYR A 172 -11.59 -16.16 18.16
N PHE A 173 -10.80 -17.21 18.34
CA PHE A 173 -10.91 -18.18 19.42
C PHE A 173 -9.72 -18.01 20.37
N ASN A 174 -10.01 -17.75 21.65
CA ASN A 174 -9.01 -17.73 22.71
C ASN A 174 -9.12 -19.04 23.50
N GLU A 175 -8.00 -19.60 23.96
CA GLU A 175 -7.98 -20.89 24.68
C GLU A 175 -8.87 -20.90 25.93
N ASN A 176 -9.04 -19.73 26.56
CA ASN A 176 -9.77 -19.57 27.81
C ASN A 176 -11.23 -19.12 27.64
N ALA A 177 -11.65 -18.74 26.42
CA ALA A 177 -12.99 -18.24 26.16
C ALA A 177 -13.75 -19.25 25.29
N SER A 178 -14.88 -19.74 25.80
CA SER A 178 -15.77 -20.65 25.06
C SER A 178 -16.49 -19.97 23.88
N GLU A 179 -16.54 -18.64 23.88
CA GLU A 179 -17.26 -17.85 22.88
C GLU A 179 -16.30 -17.26 21.86
N ALA A 180 -16.56 -17.55 20.59
CA ALA A 180 -15.88 -16.96 19.46
C ALA A 180 -16.29 -15.49 19.34
N ARG A 181 -15.31 -14.60 19.17
CA ARG A 181 -15.58 -13.16 18.96
C ARG A 181 -15.23 -12.75 17.55
N LEU A 182 -15.98 -11.79 17.01
CA LEU A 182 -15.72 -11.26 15.69
C LEU A 182 -14.57 -10.25 15.75
N VAL A 183 -13.60 -10.39 14.85
CA VAL A 183 -12.51 -9.43 14.65
C VAL A 183 -12.45 -8.99 13.20
N ALA A 184 -11.86 -7.82 12.97
CA ALA A 184 -11.53 -7.38 11.62
C ALA A 184 -10.04 -7.09 11.49
N GLY A 185 -9.44 -7.55 10.39
CA GLY A 185 -8.14 -7.06 9.92
C GLY A 185 -8.41 -5.92 8.96
N VAL A 186 -8.21 -4.69 9.40
CA VAL A 186 -8.40 -3.49 8.58
C VAL A 186 -7.05 -3.12 7.96
N CYS A 187 -7.02 -2.96 6.65
CA CYS A 187 -5.83 -2.52 5.96
C CYS A 187 -5.41 -1.17 6.47
N PHE A 188 -4.11 -0.94 6.62
CA PHE A 188 -3.67 0.44 6.67
C PHE A 188 -4.17 1.09 5.39
N GLU A 189 -4.87 2.20 5.54
CA GLU A 189 -5.17 3.05 4.39
C GLU A 189 -3.81 3.27 3.75
N ASP A 190 -3.63 2.72 2.54
CA ASP A 190 -2.53 3.12 1.70
C ASP A 190 -2.65 4.62 1.73
N VAL A 191 -1.71 5.30 2.41
CA VAL A 191 -1.70 6.74 2.37
C VAL A 191 -1.56 6.98 0.88
N VAL A 192 -2.66 7.31 0.22
CA VAL A 192 -2.68 7.79 -1.15
C VAL A 192 -2.08 9.17 -1.02
N THR A 193 -0.79 9.20 -0.71
CA THR A 193 0.07 10.15 -1.34
C THR A 193 -0.19 9.88 -2.81
N ASP A 194 -0.89 10.79 -3.47
CA ASP A 194 -0.98 10.92 -4.93
C ASP A 194 0.41 10.89 -5.63
N ASP A 195 1.48 10.68 -4.87
CA ASP A 195 2.77 10.17 -5.25
C ASP A 195 2.63 8.78 -5.91
N SER A 196 2.11 8.78 -7.12
CA SER A 196 2.29 7.71 -8.09
C SER A 196 3.75 7.22 -8.07
N PRO A 197 4.04 5.95 -8.41
CA PRO A 197 5.41 5.47 -8.56
C PRO A 197 6.24 6.37 -9.50
N VAL A 198 5.55 7.08 -10.40
CA VAL A 198 6.11 8.12 -11.27
C VAL A 198 6.67 9.30 -10.48
N LEU A 199 5.99 9.81 -9.45
CA LEU A 199 6.46 10.92 -8.64
C LEU A 199 7.69 10.55 -7.80
N TYR A 200 7.68 9.37 -7.16
CA TYR A 200 8.86 8.85 -6.45
C TYR A 200 10.07 8.72 -7.38
N THR A 201 9.84 8.23 -8.60
CA THR A 201 10.88 8.13 -9.63
C THR A 201 11.36 9.51 -10.07
N ALA A 202 10.45 10.47 -10.28
CA ALA A 202 10.80 11.84 -10.65
C ALA A 202 11.64 12.54 -9.57
N TYR A 203 11.30 12.37 -8.29
CA TYR A 203 12.11 12.87 -7.17
C TYR A 203 13.50 12.23 -7.15
N ALA A 204 13.59 10.90 -7.29
CA ALA A 204 14.88 10.22 -7.32
C ALA A 204 15.76 10.72 -8.48
N VAL A 205 15.18 10.89 -9.67
CA VAL A 205 15.88 11.45 -10.84
C VAL A 205 16.35 12.88 -10.58
N GLY A 206 15.48 13.75 -10.02
CA GLY A 206 15.84 15.12 -9.70
C GLY A 206 16.99 15.21 -8.69
N LEU A 207 16.99 14.34 -7.67
CA LEU A 207 18.08 14.27 -6.69
C LEU A 207 19.40 13.84 -7.32
N ILE A 208 19.39 12.78 -8.12
CA ILE A 208 20.59 12.27 -8.80
C ILE A 208 21.12 13.30 -9.79
N LEU A 209 20.24 13.96 -10.55
CA LEU A 209 20.62 15.02 -11.49
C LEU A 209 21.25 16.22 -10.78
N SER A 210 20.88 16.51 -9.52
CA SER A 210 21.45 17.61 -8.73
C SER A 210 22.87 17.32 -8.22
N VAL A 211 23.22 16.05 -7.95
CA VAL A 211 24.54 15.64 -7.44
C VAL A 211 25.71 16.12 -8.29
N PRO A 212 25.76 15.97 -9.63
CA PRO A 212 26.89 16.45 -10.44
C PRO A 212 27.06 17.97 -10.40
N PHE A 213 25.97 18.74 -10.30
CA PHE A 213 26.06 20.21 -10.16
C PHE A 213 26.63 20.60 -8.79
N LEU A 214 26.20 19.91 -7.73
CA LEU A 214 26.76 20.09 -6.39
C LEU A 214 28.24 19.70 -6.32
N LEU A 215 28.62 18.60 -6.98
CA LEU A 215 30.01 18.17 -7.08
C LEU A 215 30.85 19.16 -7.87
N ALA A 216 30.36 19.68 -8.98
CA ALA A 216 31.04 20.73 -9.74
C ALA A 216 31.27 21.98 -8.88
N THR A 217 30.25 22.40 -8.11
CA THR A 217 30.36 23.52 -7.17
C THR A 217 31.42 23.25 -6.11
N PHE A 218 31.37 22.07 -5.50
CA PHE A 218 32.36 21.66 -4.50
C PHE A 218 33.79 21.68 -5.06
N LEU A 219 34.00 21.14 -6.27
CA LEU A 219 35.31 21.08 -6.91
C LEU A 219 35.85 22.45 -7.30
N ILE A 220 35.02 23.34 -7.83
CA ILE A 220 35.43 24.72 -8.18
C ILE A 220 35.95 25.45 -6.94
N TYR A 221 35.21 25.39 -5.83
CA TYR A 221 35.61 26.03 -4.58
C TYR A 221 36.82 25.33 -3.91
N ALA A 222 37.00 24.02 -4.14
CA ALA A 222 38.15 23.28 -3.62
C ALA A 222 39.45 23.59 -4.38
N PHE A 223 39.39 23.70 -5.72
CA PHE A 223 40.56 23.84 -6.59
C PHE A 223 41.04 25.28 -6.73
N ILE A 224 40.17 26.28 -6.58
CA ILE A 224 40.56 27.69 -6.66
C ILE A 224 40.89 28.18 -5.24
N PRO A 225 42.18 28.27 -4.85
CA PRO A 225 42.57 28.64 -3.50
C PRO A 225 42.10 30.05 -3.10
N GLU A 226 41.92 30.95 -4.07
CA GLU A 226 41.39 32.31 -3.86
C GLU A 226 39.92 32.33 -3.40
N LEU A 227 39.15 31.26 -3.67
CA LEU A 227 37.75 31.12 -3.26
C LEU A 227 37.58 30.44 -1.90
N ARG A 228 38.67 29.96 -1.27
CA ARG A 228 38.66 29.29 0.04
C ARG A 228 38.59 30.27 1.21
N ASN A 229 37.75 31.29 1.08
CA ASN A 229 37.40 32.22 2.15
C ASN A 229 36.43 31.54 3.14
N LEU A 230 36.14 32.18 4.28
CA LEU A 230 35.22 31.63 5.29
C LEU A 230 33.87 31.22 4.68
N HIS A 231 33.31 32.08 3.83
CA HIS A 231 32.11 31.80 3.06
C HIS A 231 32.24 30.55 2.17
N GLY A 232 33.34 30.45 1.40
CA GLY A 232 33.61 29.32 0.51
C GLY A 232 33.77 28.00 1.25
N MET A 233 34.40 28.00 2.43
CA MET A 233 34.52 26.80 3.27
C MET A 233 33.16 26.33 3.81
N CYS A 234 32.28 27.25 4.21
CA CYS A 234 30.93 26.92 4.65
C CYS A 234 30.09 26.35 3.50
N LEU A 235 30.21 26.93 2.29
CA LEU A 235 29.54 26.43 1.09
C LEU A 235 30.01 25.02 0.73
N MET A 236 31.31 24.75 0.79
CA MET A 236 31.86 23.41 0.54
C MET A 236 31.31 22.38 1.54
N ALA A 237 31.20 22.73 2.82
CA ALA A 237 30.65 21.83 3.83
C ALA A 237 29.15 21.57 3.63
N TYR A 238 28.40 22.59 3.23
CA TYR A 238 26.99 22.46 2.83
C TYR A 238 26.83 21.53 1.60
N CYS A 239 27.57 21.77 0.52
CA CYS A 239 27.52 20.92 -0.67
C CYS A 239 27.97 19.48 -0.35
N GLY A 240 29.00 19.30 0.48
CA GLY A 240 29.48 17.98 0.90
C GLY A 240 28.39 17.15 1.59
N GLY A 241 27.62 17.77 2.49
CA GLY A 241 26.48 17.11 3.14
C GLY A 241 25.39 16.70 2.15
N LEU A 242 25.04 17.55 1.18
CA LEU A 242 24.05 17.22 0.15
C LEU A 242 24.52 16.16 -0.85
N ILE A 243 25.80 16.15 -1.21
CA ILE A 243 26.41 15.11 -2.07
C ILE A 243 26.30 13.74 -1.40
N VAL A 244 26.41 13.67 -0.07
CA VAL A 244 26.18 12.43 0.67
C VAL A 244 24.69 12.12 0.78
N ALA A 245 23.85 13.08 1.17
CA ALA A 245 22.43 12.84 1.44
C ALA A 245 21.63 12.41 0.20
N TYR A 246 21.85 13.05 -0.96
CA TYR A 246 21.00 12.87 -2.13
C TYR A 246 21.06 11.46 -2.76
N PRO A 247 22.23 10.82 -2.94
CA PRO A 247 22.29 9.43 -3.41
C PRO A 247 21.58 8.45 -2.49
N PHE A 248 21.77 8.56 -1.17
CA PHE A 248 21.11 7.68 -0.20
C PHE A 248 19.59 7.90 -0.16
N LEU A 249 19.13 9.15 -0.28
CA LEU A 249 17.69 9.45 -0.32
C LEU A 249 17.07 8.99 -1.65
N ALA A 250 17.77 9.13 -2.78
CA ALA A 250 17.32 8.59 -4.06
C ALA A 250 17.21 7.06 -4.03
N TYR A 251 18.18 6.39 -3.41
CA TYR A 251 18.12 4.94 -3.16
C TYR A 251 16.85 4.57 -2.36
N LEU A 252 16.58 5.25 -1.24
CA LEU A 252 15.37 4.99 -0.45
C LEU A 252 14.09 5.19 -1.27
N LYS A 253 14.02 6.25 -2.09
CA LYS A 253 12.84 6.58 -2.91
C LYS A 253 12.59 5.58 -4.04
N LEU A 254 13.63 4.98 -4.61
CA LEU A 254 13.50 3.94 -5.65
C LEU A 254 13.10 2.57 -5.09
N HIS A 255 13.37 2.31 -3.81
CA HIS A 255 13.14 1.02 -3.18
C HIS A 255 11.91 0.97 -2.24
N VAL A 256 11.09 2.02 -2.20
CA VAL A 256 9.82 2.03 -1.46
C VAL A 256 8.90 0.91 -1.98
N GLY A 257 8.46 0.01 -1.09
CA GLY A 257 7.47 -1.02 -1.38
C GLY A 257 7.95 -2.25 -2.16
N ARG A 258 9.25 -2.36 -2.53
CA ARG A 258 9.75 -3.49 -3.35
C ARG A 258 10.88 -4.31 -2.76
N VAL A 259 11.44 -3.95 -1.61
CA VAL A 259 12.63 -4.64 -1.11
C VAL A 259 12.48 -5.02 0.36
N GLY A 260 12.59 -6.32 0.63
CA GLY A 260 12.91 -6.87 1.95
C GLY A 260 14.36 -6.52 2.34
N VAL A 261 14.70 -5.22 2.40
CA VAL A 261 15.95 -4.76 2.99
C VAL A 261 15.86 -5.13 4.46
N ALA A 262 16.83 -5.88 4.97
CA ALA A 262 16.92 -6.14 6.39
C ALA A 262 16.76 -4.82 7.17
N MET A 263 15.86 -4.76 8.15
CA MET A 263 15.50 -3.54 8.90
C MET A 263 16.72 -2.72 9.35
N THR A 264 17.83 -3.41 9.66
CA THR A 264 19.12 -2.81 10.03
C THR A 264 19.72 -1.92 8.94
N GLY A 265 19.66 -2.32 7.66
CA GLY A 265 20.22 -1.55 6.55
C GLY A 265 19.45 -0.26 6.28
N CYS A 266 18.11 -0.32 6.31
CA CYS A 266 17.25 0.85 6.16
C CYS A 266 17.53 1.88 7.27
N LEU A 267 17.65 1.40 8.52
CA LEU A 267 17.96 2.24 9.67
C LEU A 267 19.32 2.95 9.53
N VAL A 268 20.37 2.24 9.11
CA VAL A 268 21.70 2.84 8.88
C VAL A 268 21.63 3.94 7.81
N VAL A 269 20.96 3.66 6.68
CA VAL A 269 20.80 4.66 5.60
C VAL A 269 20.01 5.88 6.09
N ALA A 270 18.95 5.67 6.87
CA ALA A 270 18.16 6.76 7.46
C ALA A 270 19.02 7.65 8.37
N PHE A 271 19.87 7.07 9.21
CA PHE A 271 20.79 7.83 10.06
C PHE A 271 21.82 8.64 9.26
N ILE A 272 22.39 8.06 8.20
CA ILE A 272 23.34 8.76 7.31
C ILE A 272 22.67 9.97 6.66
N VAL A 273 21.48 9.78 6.09
CA VAL A 273 20.70 10.83 5.44
C VAL A 273 20.36 11.94 6.45
N TYR A 274 19.85 11.57 7.62
CA TYR A 274 19.48 12.51 8.67
C TYR A 274 20.68 13.36 9.12
N TYR A 275 21.81 12.72 9.42
CA TYR A 275 23.03 13.41 9.81
C TYR A 275 23.52 14.38 8.72
N ALA A 276 23.58 13.91 7.47
CA ALA A 276 24.07 14.71 6.34
C ALA A 276 23.19 15.94 6.07
N PHE A 277 21.86 15.81 6.16
CA PHE A 277 20.95 16.96 6.07
C PHE A 277 21.12 17.93 7.24
N GLN A 278 21.21 17.42 8.46
CA GLN A 278 21.40 18.26 9.64
C GLN A 278 22.70 19.07 9.57
N THR A 279 23.80 18.44 9.14
CA THR A 279 25.07 19.11 8.87
C THR A 279 24.92 20.18 7.78
N SER A 280 24.22 19.87 6.68
CA SER A 280 23.98 20.84 5.60
C SER A 280 23.20 22.06 6.09
N PHE A 281 22.11 21.85 6.83
CA PHE A 281 21.32 22.94 7.40
C PHE A 281 22.11 23.77 8.41
N PHE A 282 22.94 23.13 9.22
CA PHE A 282 23.83 23.85 10.14
C PHE A 282 24.75 24.82 9.39
N TRP A 283 25.45 24.34 8.34
CA TRP A 283 26.33 25.20 7.54
C TRP A 283 25.58 26.28 6.75
N LEU A 284 24.35 26.00 6.32
CA LEU A 284 23.47 27.01 5.72
C LEU A 284 23.18 28.15 6.71
N ASN A 285 22.88 27.83 7.97
CA ASN A 285 22.69 28.84 9.01
C ASN A 285 23.96 29.65 9.28
N VAL A 286 25.13 29.00 9.32
CA VAL A 286 26.43 29.68 9.46
C VAL A 286 26.68 30.65 8.30
N MET A 287 26.37 30.24 7.05
CA MET A 287 26.48 31.13 5.88
C MET A 287 25.56 32.34 5.99
N CYS A 288 24.29 32.15 6.40
CA CYS A 288 23.36 33.27 6.61
C CYS A 288 23.89 34.26 7.67
N PHE A 289 24.49 33.75 8.74
CA PHE A 289 25.10 34.58 9.79
C PHE A 289 26.33 35.35 9.29
N ASP A 290 27.21 34.70 8.51
CA ASP A 290 28.40 35.33 7.90
C ASP A 290 28.02 36.50 6.97
N ILE A 291 26.99 36.30 6.15
CA ILE A 291 26.43 37.34 5.29
C ILE A 291 25.86 38.50 6.12
N TRP A 292 25.04 38.19 7.13
CA TRP A 292 24.44 39.23 7.99
C TRP A 292 25.51 40.08 8.69
N ARG A 293 26.58 39.44 9.17
CA ARG A 293 27.69 40.15 9.82
C ARG A 293 28.47 41.03 8.85
N THR A 294 28.54 40.66 7.57
CA THR A 294 29.28 41.42 6.55
C THR A 294 28.54 42.70 6.14
N PHE A 295 27.21 42.70 6.16
CA PHE A 295 26.39 43.85 5.76
C PHE A 295 25.94 44.76 6.92
N ARG A 296 26.22 44.39 8.17
CA ARG A 296 25.96 45.21 9.36
C ARG A 296 27.17 46.06 9.72
#